data_AF-A0A183JFL7-F1
#
_entry.id   AF-A0A183JFL7-F1
#
_cell.length_a   1.000
_cell.length_b   1.000
_cell.length_c   1.000
_cell.angle_alpha   90.00
_cell.angle_beta   90.00
_cell.angle_gamma   90.00
#
_symmetry.space_group_name_H-M   'P 1'
#
loop_
_entity.id
_entity.type
_entity.pdbx_description
1 polymer ?
#
loop_
_entity_poly.entity_id
_entity_poly.type
_entity_poly.pdbx_seq_one_letter_code
_entity_poly.pdbx_strand_id
1 'polypeptide(L)'
;MKKVDIDKAVKAARKAFEFGSEWRTMDASHRGVLLHKLADLIERDRVYLASLETLDNGKPFADSYNIDLDAVIKCYRYYAGWADKYHGKTIPVNGNYMCFTLHEPVGVCGQIIPWNFPLLMQAWKLGPALAMGNTVVMKTAEQTPLSANWVAELIKEAGFPPGVVNIVPG
;
A
#
# COMPACT_ATOMS: atom_id res chain seq x y z
N MET A 1 20.89 -2.77 2.48
CA MET A 1 20.23 -2.78 1.15
C MET A 1 21.24 -2.49 0.04
N LYS A 2 21.25 -3.23 -1.07
CA LYS A 2 22.14 -2.94 -2.23
C LYS A 2 21.37 -2.22 -3.33
N LYS A 3 22.03 -1.26 -4.00
CA LYS A 3 21.46 -0.51 -5.14
C LYS A 3 20.83 -1.41 -6.20
N VAL A 4 21.45 -2.56 -6.49
CA VAL A 4 20.97 -3.51 -7.49
C VAL A 4 19.58 -4.08 -7.19
N ASP A 5 19.23 -4.26 -5.91
CA ASP A 5 17.92 -4.80 -5.52
C ASP A 5 16.84 -3.72 -5.61
N ILE A 6 17.20 -2.47 -5.33
CA ILE A 6 16.33 -1.31 -5.57
C ILE A 6 16.08 -1.13 -7.06
N ASP A 7 17.11 -1.24 -7.90
CA ASP A 7 16.96 -1.13 -9.37
C ASP A 7 16.01 -2.22 -9.90
N LYS A 8 16.04 -3.44 -9.35
CA LYS A 8 15.10 -4.52 -9.69
C LYS A 8 13.67 -4.17 -9.25
N ALA A 9 13.49 -3.71 -8.01
CA ALA A 9 12.18 -3.32 -7.49
C ALA A 9 11.55 -2.18 -8.30
N VAL A 10 12.34 -1.16 -8.66
CA VAL A 10 11.88 -0.04 -9.50
C VAL A 10 11.49 -0.51 -10.90
N LYS A 11 12.25 -1.43 -11.51
CA LYS A 11 11.89 -2.02 -12.81
C LYS A 11 10.56 -2.78 -12.74
N ALA A 12 10.35 -3.57 -11.70
CA ALA A 12 9.10 -4.30 -11.49
C ALA A 12 7.92 -3.34 -11.28
N ALA A 13 8.07 -2.32 -10.43
CA ALA A 13 7.06 -1.28 -10.22
C ALA A 13 6.72 -0.52 -11.49
N ARG A 14 7.75 -0.13 -12.27
CA ARG A 14 7.54 0.56 -13.55
C ARG A 14 6.71 -0.29 -14.50
N LYS A 15 7.07 -1.57 -14.67
CA LYS A 15 6.33 -2.50 -15.54
C LYS A 15 4.87 -2.66 -15.11
N ALA A 16 4.62 -2.78 -13.80
CA ALA A 16 3.26 -2.85 -13.26
C ALA A 16 2.46 -1.55 -13.51
N PHE A 17 3.13 -0.39 -13.67
CA PHE A 17 2.50 0.91 -13.91
C PHE A 17 2.39 1.31 -15.39
N GLU A 18 2.92 0.52 -16.33
CA GLU A 18 2.86 0.82 -17.76
C GLU A 18 1.43 0.93 -18.28
N PHE A 19 1.20 1.78 -19.28
CA PHE A 19 -0.12 1.88 -19.92
C PHE A 19 -0.53 0.53 -20.51
N GLY A 20 -1.78 0.13 -20.26
CA GLY A 20 -2.29 -1.18 -20.67
C GLY A 20 -1.95 -2.32 -19.71
N SER A 21 -1.21 -2.08 -18.63
CA SER A 21 -0.98 -3.09 -17.60
C SER A 21 -2.29 -3.44 -16.87
N GLU A 22 -2.33 -4.63 -16.27
CA GLU A 22 -3.45 -5.07 -15.44
C GLU A 22 -3.78 -4.03 -14.36
N TRP A 23 -2.78 -3.50 -13.65
CA TRP A 23 -3.00 -2.53 -12.59
C TRP A 23 -3.54 -1.18 -13.09
N ARG A 24 -3.10 -0.72 -14.27
CA ARG A 24 -3.53 0.57 -14.86
C ARG A 24 -4.91 0.50 -15.50
N THR A 25 -5.31 -0.67 -16.00
CA THR A 25 -6.58 -0.89 -16.68
C THR A 25 -7.66 -1.44 -15.75
N MET A 26 -7.27 -1.96 -14.58
CA MET A 26 -8.19 -2.40 -13.54
C MET A 26 -9.11 -1.27 -13.07
N ASP A 27 -10.39 -1.61 -12.93
CA ASP A 27 -11.38 -0.69 -12.36
C ASP A 27 -10.95 -0.18 -10.99
N ALA A 28 -11.28 1.08 -10.73
CA ALA A 28 -11.00 1.72 -9.46
C ALA A 28 -11.63 0.97 -8.27
N SER A 29 -12.83 0.42 -8.46
CA SER A 29 -13.52 -0.41 -7.47
C SER A 29 -12.77 -1.72 -7.18
N HIS A 30 -12.19 -2.37 -8.19
CA HIS A 30 -11.40 -3.59 -8.02
C HIS A 30 -10.11 -3.36 -7.22
N ARG A 31 -9.47 -2.18 -7.35
CA ARG A 31 -8.37 -1.80 -6.45
C ARG A 31 -8.84 -1.72 -4.98
N GLY A 32 -10.05 -1.20 -4.77
CA GLY A 32 -10.71 -1.18 -3.45
C GLY A 32 -10.96 -2.59 -2.91
N VAL A 33 -11.42 -3.53 -3.76
CA VAL A 33 -11.62 -4.94 -3.38
C VAL A 33 -10.31 -5.60 -2.93
N LEU A 34 -9.20 -5.37 -3.64
CA LEU A 34 -7.90 -5.90 -3.25
C LEU A 34 -7.43 -5.36 -1.89
N LEU A 35 -7.64 -4.06 -1.63
CA LEU A 35 -7.31 -3.45 -0.34
C LEU A 35 -8.20 -3.97 0.80
N HIS A 36 -9.50 -4.18 0.54
CA HIS A 36 -10.39 -4.83 1.52
C HIS A 36 -9.94 -6.26 1.82
N LYS A 37 -9.64 -7.05 0.79
CA LYS A 37 -9.16 -8.42 0.96
C LYS A 37 -7.84 -8.46 1.73
N LEU A 38 -6.92 -7.52 1.48
CA LEU A 38 -5.69 -7.40 2.28
C LEU A 38 -6.00 -7.12 3.76
N ALA A 39 -6.95 -6.22 4.04
CA ALA A 39 -7.36 -5.94 5.41
C ALA A 39 -7.95 -7.18 6.11
N ASP A 40 -8.75 -7.97 5.38
CA ASP A 40 -9.35 -9.21 5.92
C ASP A 40 -8.28 -10.28 6.17
N LEU A 41 -7.26 -10.39 5.31
CA LEU A 41 -6.13 -11.29 5.52
C LEU A 41 -5.25 -10.86 6.71
N ILE A 42 -5.03 -9.55 6.89
CA ILE A 42 -4.34 -9.02 8.06
C ILE A 42 -5.15 -9.29 9.33
N GLU A 43 -6.47 -9.16 9.28
CA GLU A 43 -7.36 -9.47 10.39
C GLU A 43 -7.35 -10.96 10.74
N ARG A 44 -7.34 -11.84 9.73
CA ARG A 44 -7.16 -13.30 9.91
C ARG A 44 -5.85 -13.61 10.64
N ASP A 45 -4.75 -12.99 10.22
CA ASP A 45 -3.41 -13.26 10.75
C ASP A 45 -3.04 -12.33 11.92
N ARG A 46 -4.02 -11.62 12.49
CA ARG A 46 -3.81 -10.56 13.48
C ARG A 46 -2.98 -10.99 14.68
N VAL A 47 -3.23 -12.19 15.21
CA VAL A 47 -2.46 -12.74 16.34
C VAL A 47 -0.99 -12.91 15.96
N TYR A 48 -0.72 -13.51 14.80
CA TYR A 48 0.64 -13.75 14.32
C TYR A 48 1.39 -12.44 14.03
N LEU A 49 0.73 -11.50 13.35
CA LEU A 49 1.30 -10.19 13.06
C LEU A 49 1.56 -9.38 14.34
N ALA A 50 0.67 -9.44 15.34
CA ALA A 50 0.90 -8.80 16.63
C ALA A 50 2.07 -9.43 17.40
N SER A 51 2.22 -10.76 17.33
CA SER A 51 3.39 -11.45 17.89
C SER A 51 4.69 -11.04 17.21
N LEU A 52 4.69 -10.92 15.87
CA LEU A 52 5.85 -10.42 15.12
C LEU A 52 6.18 -8.97 15.48
N GLU A 53 5.19 -8.08 15.52
CA GLU A 53 5.39 -6.69 15.95
C GLU A 53 6.01 -6.61 17.34
N THR A 54 5.49 -7.36 18.30
CA THR A 54 6.03 -7.37 19.67
C THR A 54 7.45 -7.92 19.71
N LEU A 55 7.74 -8.99 18.97
CA LEU A 55 9.06 -9.60 18.98
C LEU A 55 10.11 -8.70 18.32
N ASP A 56 9.76 -8.07 17.20
CA ASP A 56 10.70 -7.32 16.35
C ASP A 56 10.87 -5.86 16.84
N ASN A 57 9.78 -5.21 17.25
CA ASN A 57 9.80 -3.83 17.75
C ASN A 57 10.02 -3.72 19.27
N GLY A 58 9.54 -4.70 20.04
CA GLY A 58 9.65 -4.72 21.51
C GLY A 58 8.46 -4.13 22.27
N LYS A 59 7.39 -3.67 21.60
CA LYS A 59 6.17 -3.19 22.26
C LYS A 59 5.35 -4.32 22.91
N PRO A 60 4.59 -4.08 23.99
CA PRO A 60 3.73 -5.08 24.60
C PRO A 60 2.73 -5.69 23.60
N PHE A 61 2.50 -7.00 23.68
CA PHE A 61 1.57 -7.71 22.77
C PHE A 61 0.16 -7.11 22.79
N ALA A 62 -0.32 -6.69 23.96
CA ALA A 62 -1.63 -6.05 24.09
C ALA A 62 -1.73 -4.77 23.25
N ASP A 63 -0.66 -3.98 23.15
CA ASP A 63 -0.62 -2.75 22.36
C ASP A 63 -0.53 -3.08 20.87
N SER A 64 0.38 -4.00 20.48
CA SER A 64 0.45 -4.51 19.10
C SER A 64 -0.91 -5.00 18.60
N TYR A 65 -1.60 -5.80 19.41
CA TYR A 65 -2.83 -6.46 19.03
C TYR A 65 -4.03 -5.51 19.04
N ASN A 66 -4.23 -4.74 20.11
CA ASN A 66 -5.46 -3.95 20.31
C ASN A 66 -5.37 -2.55 19.68
N ILE A 67 -4.17 -2.00 19.52
CA ILE A 67 -3.98 -0.62 19.05
C ILE A 67 -3.44 -0.64 17.62
N ASP A 68 -2.26 -1.20 17.41
CA ASP A 68 -1.55 -1.10 16.13
C ASP A 68 -2.29 -1.86 15.02
N LEU A 69 -2.56 -3.15 15.22
CA LEU A 69 -3.23 -3.96 14.21
C LEU A 69 -4.67 -3.50 13.96
N ASP A 70 -5.38 -3.02 14.99
CA ASP A 70 -6.71 -2.42 14.81
C ASP A 70 -6.64 -1.19 13.89
N ALA A 71 -5.69 -0.30 14.14
CA ALA A 71 -5.47 0.89 13.32
C ALA A 71 -5.03 0.54 11.88
N VAL A 72 -4.19 -0.48 11.71
CA VAL A 72 -3.77 -1.00 10.39
C VAL A 72 -4.97 -1.48 9.58
N ILE A 73 -5.80 -2.36 10.15
CA ILE A 73 -6.97 -2.94 9.48
C ILE A 73 -7.95 -1.82 9.09
N LYS A 74 -8.22 -0.89 10.01
CA LYS A 74 -9.08 0.26 9.75
C LYS A 74 -8.51 1.18 8.67
N CYS A 75 -7.19 1.38 8.64
CA CYS A 75 -6.53 2.21 7.62
C CYS A 75 -6.71 1.62 6.22
N TYR A 76 -6.45 0.32 6.03
CA TYR A 76 -6.66 -0.32 4.73
C TYR A 76 -8.13 -0.31 4.31
N ARG A 77 -9.07 -0.61 5.22
CA ARG A 77 -10.51 -0.53 4.95
C ARG A 77 -10.95 0.88 4.58
N TYR A 78 -10.40 1.90 5.23
CA TYR A 78 -10.68 3.30 4.92
C TYR A 78 -10.22 3.67 3.51
N TYR A 79 -8.97 3.37 3.15
CA TYR A 79 -8.43 3.72 1.83
C TYR A 79 -8.99 2.84 0.70
N ALA A 80 -9.39 1.61 0.97
CA ALA A 80 -10.16 0.79 0.04
C ALA A 80 -11.41 1.53 -0.44
N GLY A 81 -12.13 2.20 0.47
CA GLY A 81 -13.31 3.00 0.15
C GLY A 81 -13.02 4.25 -0.67
N TRP A 82 -11.77 4.74 -0.72
CA TRP A 82 -11.38 5.91 -1.53
C TRP A 82 -10.99 5.58 -2.97
N ALA A 83 -10.75 4.30 -3.29
CA ALA A 83 -10.16 3.90 -4.56
C ALA A 83 -10.96 4.38 -5.78
N ASP A 84 -12.30 4.42 -5.68
CA ASP A 84 -13.26 4.83 -6.71
C ASP A 84 -13.96 6.16 -6.43
N LYS A 85 -13.53 6.91 -5.39
CA LYS A 85 -14.18 8.16 -4.93
C LYS A 85 -13.30 9.40 -5.05
N TYR A 86 -12.09 9.27 -5.57
CA TYR A 86 -11.23 10.42 -5.83
C TYR A 86 -11.46 10.99 -7.22
N HIS A 87 -12.42 11.90 -7.33
CA HIS A 87 -12.86 12.46 -8.61
C HIS A 87 -12.19 13.80 -8.91
N GLY A 88 -12.08 14.10 -10.21
CA GLY A 88 -11.72 15.43 -10.70
C GLY A 88 -12.88 16.41 -10.65
N LYS A 89 -12.74 17.55 -11.33
CA LYS A 89 -13.75 18.62 -11.37
C LYS A 89 -14.09 18.99 -12.80
N THR A 90 -15.33 19.38 -13.04
CA THR A 90 -15.73 20.15 -14.22
C THR A 90 -15.66 21.64 -13.88
N ILE A 91 -15.02 22.45 -14.73
CA ILE A 91 -14.74 23.86 -14.42
C ILE A 91 -15.52 24.76 -15.41
N PRO A 92 -16.37 25.69 -14.92
CA PRO A 92 -17.11 26.61 -15.77
C PRO A 92 -16.20 27.75 -16.23
N VAL A 93 -15.49 27.53 -17.33
CA VAL A 93 -14.66 28.55 -17.98
C VAL A 93 -15.48 29.41 -18.94
N ASN A 94 -15.04 30.64 -19.19
CA ASN A 94 -15.69 31.53 -20.15
C ASN A 94 -15.52 31.01 -21.59
N GLY A 95 -16.54 31.22 -22.43
CA GLY A 95 -16.51 30.85 -23.85
C GLY A 95 -16.89 29.39 -24.13
N ASN A 96 -16.64 28.95 -25.37
CA ASN A 96 -17.07 27.64 -25.87
C ASN A 96 -16.00 26.56 -25.62
N TYR A 97 -15.66 26.32 -24.35
CA TYR A 97 -14.68 25.31 -23.95
C TYR A 97 -15.26 24.34 -22.91
N MET A 98 -14.92 23.06 -23.04
CA MET A 98 -15.15 22.05 -21.99
C MET A 98 -13.86 21.90 -21.19
N CYS A 99 -13.91 22.24 -19.90
CA CYS A 99 -12.76 22.12 -19.00
C CYS A 99 -13.06 21.12 -17.88
N PHE A 100 -12.17 20.14 -17.71
CA PHE A 100 -12.22 19.19 -16.60
C PHE A 100 -10.81 18.84 -16.12
N THR A 101 -10.71 18.35 -14.88
CA THR A 101 -9.47 17.85 -14.32
C THR A 101 -9.53 16.33 -14.18
N LEU A 102 -8.37 15.69 -14.35
CA LEU A 102 -8.16 14.29 -14.01
C LEU A 102 -7.16 14.22 -12.87
N HIS A 103 -7.43 13.35 -11.90
CA HIS A 103 -6.49 13.05 -10.83
C HIS A 103 -5.83 11.71 -11.13
N GLU A 104 -4.70 11.76 -11.82
CA GLU A 104 -3.96 10.56 -12.21
C GLU A 104 -2.96 10.15 -11.12
N PRO A 105 -2.67 8.84 -10.96
CA PRO A 105 -1.57 8.40 -10.14
C PRO A 105 -0.24 8.98 -10.64
N VAL A 106 0.64 9.32 -9.69
CA VAL A 106 1.99 9.86 -9.97
C VAL A 106 2.88 8.80 -10.62
N GLY A 107 2.75 7.53 -10.21
CA GLY A 107 3.47 6.41 -10.80
C GLY A 107 4.17 5.51 -9.80
N VAL A 108 5.49 5.40 -9.90
CA VAL A 108 6.32 4.59 -8.99
C VAL A 108 6.68 5.45 -7.78
N CYS A 109 6.13 5.11 -6.61
CA CYS A 109 6.37 5.80 -5.35
C CYS A 109 7.44 5.08 -4.53
N GLY A 110 8.56 5.76 -4.24
CA GLY A 110 9.51 5.35 -3.23
C GLY A 110 9.02 5.72 -1.84
N GLN A 111 8.90 4.75 -0.94
CA GLN A 111 8.38 4.96 0.42
C GLN A 111 9.37 4.42 1.46
N ILE A 112 9.67 5.21 2.49
CA ILE A 112 10.59 4.85 3.56
C ILE A 112 9.83 5.01 4.89
N ILE A 113 9.88 4.00 5.75
CA ILE A 113 9.17 3.99 7.03
C ILE A 113 10.13 3.83 8.23
N PRO A 114 9.79 4.43 9.39
CA PRO A 114 10.54 4.27 10.64
C PRO A 114 10.17 2.96 11.36
N TRP A 115 10.86 2.69 12.47
CA TRP A 115 10.73 1.44 13.24
C TRP A 115 9.73 1.48 14.40
N ASN A 116 9.20 2.65 14.79
CA ASN A 116 8.40 2.78 16.02
C ASN A 116 6.98 2.20 15.91
N PHE A 117 6.34 2.34 14.75
CA PHE A 117 5.06 1.67 14.43
C PHE A 117 5.14 1.03 13.04
N PRO A 118 5.95 -0.03 12.85
CA PRO A 118 6.31 -0.54 11.52
C PRO A 118 5.11 -0.85 10.64
N LEU A 119 4.17 -1.69 11.09
CA LEU A 119 2.98 -2.02 10.30
C LEU A 119 2.04 -0.83 10.07
N LEU A 120 1.84 0.01 11.09
CA LEU A 120 0.95 1.18 10.94
C LEU A 120 1.53 2.19 9.95
N MET A 121 2.84 2.44 10.01
CA MET A 121 3.54 3.32 9.07
C MET A 121 3.51 2.74 7.66
N GLN A 122 3.63 1.42 7.51
CA GLN A 122 3.43 0.75 6.23
C GLN A 122 2.00 0.99 5.71
N ALA A 123 0.97 0.78 6.53
CA ALA A 123 -0.42 0.96 6.12
C ALA A 123 -0.72 2.41 5.70
N TRP A 124 -0.22 3.40 6.47
CA TRP A 124 -0.35 4.83 6.16
C TRP A 124 0.32 5.23 4.84
N LYS A 125 1.31 4.46 4.39
CA LYS A 125 2.02 4.70 3.13
C LYS A 125 1.39 3.93 1.97
N LEU A 126 1.10 2.64 2.14
CA LEU A 126 0.54 1.78 1.09
C LEU A 126 -0.92 2.11 0.79
N GLY A 127 -1.76 2.25 1.81
CA GLY A 127 -3.20 2.50 1.67
C GLY A 127 -3.54 3.61 0.67
N PRO A 128 -3.10 4.86 0.89
CA PRO A 128 -3.42 5.95 -0.03
C PRO A 128 -2.75 5.78 -1.40
N ALA A 129 -1.50 5.31 -1.45
CA ALA A 129 -0.78 5.18 -2.71
C ALA A 129 -1.46 4.17 -3.66
N LEU A 130 -1.86 3.01 -3.12
CA LEU A 130 -2.50 1.94 -3.87
C LEU A 130 -3.94 2.29 -4.24
N ALA A 131 -4.70 2.94 -3.35
CA ALA A 131 -6.05 3.41 -3.65
C ALA A 131 -6.06 4.32 -4.89
N MET A 132 -5.08 5.22 -4.97
CA MET A 132 -4.93 6.15 -6.11
C MET A 132 -4.33 5.50 -7.37
N GLY A 133 -3.97 4.21 -7.32
CA GLY A 133 -3.44 3.46 -8.47
C GLY A 133 -1.93 3.59 -8.71
N ASN A 134 -1.17 4.07 -7.72
CA ASN A 134 0.30 4.07 -7.80
C ASN A 134 0.85 2.64 -7.63
N THR A 135 2.11 2.47 -8.00
CA THR A 135 2.93 1.30 -7.63
C THR A 135 3.99 1.74 -6.63
N VAL A 136 4.46 0.84 -5.78
CA VAL A 136 5.29 1.18 -4.63
C VAL A 136 6.57 0.37 -4.57
N VAL A 137 7.67 1.04 -4.24
CA VAL A 137 8.90 0.45 -3.72
C VAL A 137 9.09 0.95 -2.29
N MET A 138 8.94 0.06 -1.31
CA MET A 138 8.99 0.39 0.11
C MET A 138 10.26 -0.14 0.77
N LYS A 139 10.96 0.75 1.49
CA LYS A 139 12.06 0.44 2.38
C LYS A 139 11.56 0.44 3.83
N THR A 140 11.68 -0.71 4.49
CA THR A 140 11.39 -0.85 5.92
C THR A 140 12.60 -0.49 6.77
N ALA A 141 12.37 -0.17 8.04
CA ALA A 141 13.46 0.07 8.97
C ALA A 141 14.25 -1.23 9.21
N GLU A 142 15.57 -1.12 9.33
CA GLU A 142 16.46 -2.28 9.52
C GLU A 142 16.20 -3.02 10.83
N GLN A 143 15.69 -2.31 11.84
CA GLN A 143 15.36 -2.85 13.16
C GLN A 143 14.09 -3.69 13.16
N THR A 144 13.15 -3.43 12.24
CA THR A 144 11.77 -3.98 12.29
C THR A 144 11.23 -4.45 10.92
N PRO A 145 11.95 -5.33 10.20
CA PRO A 145 11.53 -5.73 8.86
C PRO A 145 10.49 -6.85 8.82
N LEU A 146 10.28 -7.60 9.92
CA LEU A 146 9.61 -8.91 9.86
C LEU A 146 8.11 -8.79 9.57
N SER A 147 7.42 -7.89 10.27
CA SER A 147 5.97 -7.71 10.13
C SER A 147 5.60 -7.25 8.71
N ALA A 148 6.37 -6.30 8.17
CA ALA A 148 6.23 -5.83 6.79
C ALA A 148 6.44 -6.92 5.73
N ASN A 149 7.40 -7.83 5.96
CA ASN A 149 7.65 -8.95 5.05
C ASN A 149 6.49 -9.97 5.08
N TRP A 150 5.85 -10.18 6.23
CA TRP A 150 4.65 -11.03 6.29
C TRP A 150 3.50 -10.43 5.49
N VAL A 151 3.27 -9.11 5.62
CA VAL A 151 2.25 -8.41 4.81
C VAL A 151 2.57 -8.50 3.31
N ALA A 152 3.84 -8.62 2.89
CA ALA A 152 4.19 -8.87 1.49
C ALA A 152 3.57 -10.18 0.96
N GLU A 153 3.58 -11.25 1.76
CA GLU A 153 2.95 -12.52 1.40
C GLU A 153 1.42 -12.39 1.37
N LEU A 154 0.84 -11.61 2.30
CA LEU A 154 -0.61 -11.34 2.29
C LEU A 154 -1.05 -10.50 1.08
N ILE A 155 -0.21 -9.59 0.59
CA ILE A 155 -0.44 -8.83 -0.64
C ILE A 155 -0.49 -9.78 -1.85
N LYS A 156 0.41 -10.76 -1.89
CA LYS A 156 0.40 -11.80 -2.92
C LYS A 156 -0.86 -12.67 -2.82
N GLU A 157 -1.24 -13.09 -1.61
CA GLU A 157 -2.46 -13.89 -1.36
C GLU A 157 -3.76 -13.11 -1.69
N ALA A 158 -3.78 -11.80 -1.41
CA ALA A 158 -4.85 -10.91 -1.80
C ALA A 158 -5.04 -10.87 -3.33
N GLY A 159 -3.97 -11.09 -4.09
CA GLY A 159 -3.99 -11.13 -5.55
C GLY A 159 -3.61 -9.81 -6.19
N PHE A 160 -2.79 -8.99 -5.52
CA PHE A 160 -2.23 -7.81 -6.16
C PHE A 160 -1.35 -8.22 -7.35
N PRO A 161 -1.45 -7.53 -8.50
CA PRO A 161 -0.61 -7.83 -9.65
C PRO A 161 0.89 -7.75 -9.30
N PRO A 162 1.74 -8.63 -9.85
CA PRO A 162 3.18 -8.63 -9.56
C PRO A 162 3.83 -7.28 -9.85
N GLY A 163 4.66 -6.80 -8.93
CA GLY A 163 5.37 -5.53 -9.05
C GLY A 163 4.58 -4.31 -8.57
N VAL A 164 3.28 -4.42 -8.27
CA VAL A 164 2.51 -3.28 -7.72
C VAL A 164 3.05 -2.84 -6.36
N VAL A 165 3.44 -3.80 -5.52
CA VAL A 165 4.14 -3.54 -4.25
C VAL A 165 5.45 -4.31 -4.23
N ASN A 166 6.53 -3.63 -3.89
CA ASN A 166 7.86 -4.22 -3.71
C ASN A 166 8.39 -3.78 -2.36
N ILE A 167 8.68 -4.72 -1.48
CA ILE A 167 9.25 -4.44 -0.15
C ILE A 167 10.72 -4.83 -0.17
N VAL A 168 11.59 -3.89 0.19
CA VAL A 168 13.04 -4.09 0.21
C VAL A 168 13.54 -3.74 1.62
N PRO A 169 13.88 -4.72 2.45
CA PRO A 169 14.39 -4.46 3.79
C PRO A 169 15.85 -3.99 3.80
N GLY A 170 16.23 -3.35 4.90
CA GLY A 170 17.61 -3.00 5.26
C GLY A 170 18.10 -1.66 4.73
#